data_AF-A0A4U8SPG7-F1
#
_entry.id   AF-A0A4U8SPG7-F1
#
_cell.length_a   1.000
_cell.length_b   1.000
_cell.length_c   1.000
_cell.angle_alpha   90.00
_cell.angle_beta   90.00
_cell.angle_gamma   90.00
#
_symmetry.space_group_name_H-M   'P 1'
#
loop_
_entity.id
_entity.type
_entity.pdbx_description
1 polymer ?
#
loop_
_entity_poly.entity_id
_entity_poly.type
_entity_poly.pdbx_seq_one_letter_code
_entity_poly.pdbx_strand_id
1 'polypeptide(L)'
;MSNKESTSYNLFAHLADLPTQSGIYQFFDNEDTLLYVGKAKNLKNRIKSYLSIENKHIVPKNNLSPRIALMVSQITRIHTLLTNNEQDALILENSLIKSLKPKYNILLRDDKTYPYIYIDKSLPYPRFELTRQVLKSNQIQYFGPFVSGARELLDSLYDNLPLVQKKSCVKGKKACIFHQIHKCPAPCENKVSIQTYAQTIAQGIALIEDKKALLKILESKMHTLSHNLQFEEAAIMRDRIQKITQMKNQSIIDMMSGDYDVFVLQEQDCGKNSQDSHKKSHTALHTHILMMLFIRNGRIISSDFILLHDDIQSHNLPQLYTQALLNHYKTQIPLLPQEILIPPFDFPDLLHLQQLLREQTRSSLKIVQPQRGAKKDLLQLAHKNALEIGRLHTQQNNTFSTLVSIKELCALSQIPYSIEVFDTSHHSGTHNVGGMIVYENDDFIRSKYRRYELHTSDEYSQMHEMLLRRAQSFDSNPPPALWLLDGGRAQINLALDILKSVGANVEVLAIAKMKHNAKAYRAKGNAFDILRSKNAEFKLKPNDKRLQFLQKLRDEVHRYAITYHRYKKQKDIQKAQMMGKNYTQAQIKKLLDYFGSFESLKTASQEQINSVLSRKNRSDT
;
A
#
# COMPACT_ATOMS: atom_id res chain seq x y z
N MET A 1 -30.08 -10.25 -4.64
CA MET A 1 -29.35 -10.43 -3.37
C MET A 1 -28.83 -11.86 -3.34
N SER A 2 -27.54 -12.05 -3.57
CA SER A 2 -26.87 -13.35 -3.57
C SER A 2 -25.52 -13.10 -2.90
N ASN A 3 -25.35 -13.68 -1.70
CA ASN A 3 -24.17 -13.57 -0.86
C ASN A 3 -22.94 -14.01 -1.63
N LYS A 4 -22.13 -13.05 -2.07
CA LYS A 4 -20.74 -13.28 -2.47
C LYS A 4 -19.92 -13.27 -1.18
N GLU A 5 -19.62 -14.44 -0.64
CA GLU A 5 -18.57 -14.59 0.37
C GLU A 5 -17.23 -14.24 -0.29
N SER A 6 -16.81 -12.98 -0.15
CA SER A 6 -15.51 -12.49 -0.55
C SER A 6 -14.46 -12.95 0.47
N THR A 7 -13.83 -14.09 0.20
CA THR A 7 -12.64 -14.56 0.93
C THR A 7 -11.38 -14.12 0.18
N SER A 8 -10.76 -13.04 0.66
CA SER A 8 -9.48 -12.46 0.22
C SER A 8 -9.22 -11.28 1.17
N TYR A 9 -8.07 -11.26 1.85
CA TYR A 9 -7.80 -10.40 3.02
C TYR A 9 -8.74 -10.67 4.22
N ASN A 10 -8.20 -11.20 5.33
CA ASN A 10 -8.98 -11.29 6.58
C ASN A 10 -9.04 -9.90 7.22
N LEU A 11 -9.86 -9.03 6.63
CA LEU A 11 -10.06 -7.67 7.08
C LEU A 11 -10.50 -7.63 8.55
N PHE A 12 -11.18 -8.66 9.06
CA PHE A 12 -11.52 -8.79 10.48
C PHE A 12 -10.30 -8.94 11.39
N ALA A 13 -9.36 -9.82 11.03
CA ALA A 13 -8.10 -9.96 11.77
C ALA A 13 -7.30 -8.65 11.72
N HIS A 14 -7.20 -8.04 10.54
CA HIS A 14 -6.51 -6.76 10.38
C HIS A 14 -7.13 -5.62 11.21
N LEU A 15 -8.46 -5.58 11.37
CA LEU A 15 -9.17 -4.60 12.21
C LEU A 15 -8.91 -4.78 13.72
N ALA A 16 -8.60 -6.00 14.17
CA ALA A 16 -8.24 -6.26 15.56
C ALA A 16 -6.87 -5.67 15.91
N ASP A 17 -5.94 -5.75 14.96
CA ASP A 17 -4.52 -5.44 15.15
C ASP A 17 -4.09 -4.07 14.64
N LEU A 18 -5.03 -3.18 14.30
CA LEU A 18 -4.70 -1.82 13.87
C LEU A 18 -3.84 -1.06 14.90
N PRO A 19 -2.87 -0.26 14.43
CA PRO A 19 -2.02 0.55 15.30
C PRO A 19 -2.81 1.59 16.08
N THR A 20 -2.37 1.90 17.30
CA THR A 20 -2.93 2.96 18.15
C THR A 20 -2.19 4.29 18.00
N GLN A 21 -1.07 4.30 17.26
CA GLN A 21 -0.26 5.45 16.95
C GLN A 21 -0.93 6.39 15.94
N SER A 22 -0.34 7.57 15.78
CA SER A 22 -0.77 8.54 14.77
C SER A 22 -0.28 8.13 13.39
N GLY A 23 -1.08 8.43 12.37
CA GLY A 23 -0.70 8.18 10.99
C GLY A 23 -1.83 8.41 10.00
N ILE A 24 -1.61 7.88 8.81
CA ILE A 24 -2.56 7.87 7.71
C ILE A 24 -3.17 6.48 7.55
N TYR A 25 -4.44 6.44 7.18
CA TYR A 25 -5.09 5.24 6.68
C TYR A 25 -5.62 5.47 5.26
N GLN A 26 -5.56 4.41 4.47
CA GLN A 26 -6.01 4.38 3.08
C GLN A 26 -7.00 3.21 2.92
N PHE A 27 -8.09 3.47 2.22
CA PHE A 27 -9.11 2.47 1.92
C PHE A 27 -9.09 2.12 0.43
N PHE A 28 -9.14 0.83 0.13
CA PHE A 28 -9.12 0.31 -1.24
C PHE A 28 -10.32 -0.61 -1.49
N ASP A 29 -10.80 -0.60 -2.73
CA ASP A 29 -11.82 -1.55 -3.18
C ASP A 29 -11.24 -2.90 -3.62
N ASN A 30 -12.10 -3.78 -4.13
CA ASN A 30 -11.76 -5.13 -4.59
C ASN A 30 -10.88 -5.16 -5.85
N GLU A 31 -10.71 -4.03 -6.53
CA GLU A 31 -9.87 -3.86 -7.71
C GLU A 31 -8.57 -3.11 -7.37
N ASP A 32 -8.24 -2.99 -6.08
CA ASP A 32 -7.09 -2.23 -5.55
C ASP A 32 -7.13 -0.72 -5.90
N THR A 33 -8.31 -0.17 -6.19
CA THR A 33 -8.46 1.27 -6.45
C THR A 33 -8.56 2.03 -5.13
N LEU A 34 -7.78 3.11 -4.99
CA LEU A 34 -7.80 3.97 -3.81
C LEU A 34 -9.12 4.74 -3.70
N LEU A 35 -9.89 4.43 -2.66
CA LEU A 35 -11.18 5.05 -2.37
C LEU A 35 -11.04 6.32 -1.54
N TYR A 36 -10.23 6.27 -0.47
CA TYR A 36 -10.16 7.32 0.54
C TYR A 36 -8.82 7.34 1.26
N VAL A 37 -8.37 8.53 1.64
CA VAL A 37 -7.22 8.78 2.51
C VAL A 37 -7.68 9.59 3.71
N GLY A 38 -7.30 9.20 4.93
CA GLY A 38 -7.61 9.95 6.13
C GLY A 38 -6.48 9.96 7.17
N LYS A 39 -6.45 10.98 8.03
CA LYS A 39 -5.54 11.05 9.19
C LYS A 39 -6.17 10.56 10.49
N ALA A 40 -5.33 10.10 11.41
CA ALA A 40 -5.74 9.81 12.77
C ALA A 40 -4.62 10.10 13.79
N LYS A 41 -5.01 10.58 14.98
CA LYS A 41 -4.15 10.53 16.17
C LYS A 41 -4.02 9.09 16.70
N ASN A 42 -5.08 8.30 16.55
CA ASN A 42 -5.13 6.89 16.87
C ASN A 42 -5.85 6.16 15.72
N LEU A 43 -5.07 5.43 14.91
CA LEU A 43 -5.56 4.77 13.70
C LEU A 43 -6.66 3.75 13.99
N LYS A 44 -6.47 2.91 15.02
CA LYS A 44 -7.46 1.90 15.46
C LYS A 44 -8.82 2.51 15.77
N ASN A 45 -8.86 3.53 16.62
CA ASN A 45 -10.13 4.16 17.03
C ASN A 45 -10.79 4.88 15.85
N ARG A 46 -9.99 5.54 15.00
CA ARG A 46 -10.50 6.29 13.85
C ARG A 46 -11.10 5.36 12.80
N ILE A 47 -10.41 4.29 12.42
CA ILE A 47 -10.92 3.33 11.43
C ILE A 47 -12.18 2.63 11.97
N LYS A 48 -12.18 2.19 13.24
CA LYS A 48 -13.37 1.62 13.91
C LYS A 48 -14.54 2.59 14.07
N SER A 49 -14.36 3.90 13.83
CA SER A 49 -15.48 4.86 13.80
C SER A 49 -16.32 4.78 12.52
N TYR A 50 -15.76 4.24 11.43
CA TYR A 50 -16.45 4.10 10.14
C TYR A 50 -17.18 2.77 9.99
N LEU A 51 -16.79 1.75 10.75
CA LEU A 51 -17.24 0.40 10.52
C LEU A 51 -17.56 -0.33 11.81
N SER A 52 -18.51 -1.25 11.71
CA SER A 52 -18.84 -2.27 12.69
C SER A 52 -18.72 -3.65 12.04
N ILE A 53 -18.61 -4.66 12.89
CA ILE A 53 -18.58 -6.06 12.47
C ILE A 53 -19.92 -6.66 12.84
N GLU A 54 -20.69 -7.09 11.85
CA GLU A 54 -21.94 -7.81 12.03
C GLU A 54 -21.88 -9.10 11.22
N ASN A 55 -22.15 -10.24 11.84
CA ASN A 55 -22.16 -11.56 11.16
C ASN A 55 -20.91 -11.86 10.31
N LYS A 56 -19.72 -11.42 10.76
CA LYS A 56 -18.45 -11.51 9.98
C LYS A 56 -18.50 -10.79 8.63
N HIS A 57 -19.28 -9.71 8.56
CA HIS A 57 -19.27 -8.74 7.48
C HIS A 57 -18.98 -7.35 8.04
N ILE A 58 -18.31 -6.53 7.24
CA ILE A 58 -18.10 -5.12 7.56
C ILE A 58 -19.33 -4.37 7.12
N VAL A 59 -19.92 -3.69 8.08
CA VAL A 59 -21.07 -2.84 7.86
C VAL A 59 -20.73 -1.41 8.25
N PRO A 60 -21.24 -0.41 7.53
CA PRO A 60 -21.14 0.98 7.95
C PRO A 60 -21.92 1.19 9.25
N LYS A 61 -21.40 2.01 10.16
CA LYS A 61 -22.14 2.42 11.36
C LYS A 61 -23.34 3.31 11.01
N ASN A 62 -24.40 3.21 11.81
CA ASN A 62 -25.70 3.85 11.57
C ASN A 62 -25.68 5.40 11.50
N ASN A 63 -24.61 6.05 11.96
CA ASN A 63 -24.50 7.52 11.99
C ASN A 63 -23.61 8.10 10.87
N LEU A 64 -23.38 7.36 9.79
CA LEU A 64 -22.54 7.80 8.67
C LEU A 64 -23.37 8.40 7.54
N SER A 65 -22.84 9.43 6.88
CA SER A 65 -23.47 9.96 5.67
C SER A 65 -23.62 8.88 4.59
N PRO A 66 -24.65 8.92 3.73
CA PRO A 66 -24.89 7.89 2.70
C PRO A 66 -23.67 7.62 1.81
N ARG A 67 -22.89 8.66 1.51
CA ARG A 67 -21.63 8.55 0.76
C ARG A 67 -20.57 7.76 1.51
N ILE A 68 -20.36 8.04 2.80
CA ILE A 68 -19.37 7.34 3.62
C ILE A 68 -19.82 5.90 3.85
N ALA A 69 -21.12 5.66 4.04
CA ALA A 69 -21.67 4.31 4.14
C ALA A 69 -21.41 3.48 2.86
N LEU A 70 -21.60 4.10 1.68
CA LEU A 70 -21.29 3.49 0.38
C LEU A 70 -19.79 3.24 0.19
N MET A 71 -18.93 4.14 0.66
CA MET A 71 -17.48 3.93 0.64
C MET A 71 -17.10 2.72 1.49
N VAL A 72 -17.64 2.63 2.72
CA VAL A 72 -17.34 1.53 3.66
C VAL A 72 -17.77 0.18 3.10
N SER A 73 -18.91 0.10 2.41
CA SER A 73 -19.36 -1.15 1.79
C SER A 73 -18.50 -1.63 0.62
N GLN A 74 -17.62 -0.77 0.08
CA GLN A 74 -16.67 -1.13 -0.98
C GLN A 74 -15.30 -1.53 -0.46
N ILE A 75 -14.99 -1.29 0.83
CA ILE A 75 -13.66 -1.53 1.39
C ILE A 75 -13.37 -3.03 1.39
N THR A 76 -12.26 -3.41 0.76
CA THR A 76 -11.71 -4.76 0.87
C THR A 76 -10.33 -4.79 1.51
N ARG A 77 -9.57 -3.70 1.41
CA ARG A 77 -8.23 -3.59 1.96
C ARG A 77 -8.01 -2.24 2.64
N ILE A 78 -7.29 -2.27 3.77
CA ILE A 78 -6.92 -1.08 4.55
C ILE A 78 -5.41 -1.07 4.69
N HIS A 79 -4.79 0.04 4.32
CA HIS A 79 -3.37 0.27 4.51
C HIS A 79 -3.16 1.41 5.50
N THR A 80 -2.15 1.30 6.36
CA THR A 80 -1.82 2.34 7.35
C THR A 80 -0.35 2.71 7.27
N LEU A 81 -0.06 4.00 7.27
CA LEU A 81 1.29 4.55 7.31
C LEU A 81 1.46 5.32 8.61
N LEU A 82 2.37 4.88 9.48
CA LEU A 82 2.65 5.52 10.75
C LEU A 82 3.40 6.83 10.53
N THR A 83 3.05 7.84 11.34
CA THR A 83 3.78 9.12 11.43
C THR A 83 4.26 9.35 12.85
N ASN A 84 5.23 10.24 13.04
CA ASN A 84 5.75 10.51 14.38
C ASN A 84 4.72 11.24 15.27
N ASN A 85 3.80 11.99 14.66
CA ASN A 85 2.78 12.76 15.36
C ASN A 85 1.58 13.08 14.44
N GLU A 86 0.56 13.72 15.02
CA GLU A 86 -0.67 14.11 14.31
C GLU A 86 -0.47 15.21 13.26
N GLN A 87 0.52 16.09 13.43
CA GLN A 87 0.80 17.15 12.46
C GLN A 87 1.40 16.57 11.18
N ASP A 88 2.35 15.64 11.32
CA ASP A 88 2.90 14.87 10.21
C ASP A 88 1.81 14.10 9.48
N ALA A 89 0.88 13.47 10.23
CA ALA A 89 -0.28 12.81 9.65
C ALA A 89 -1.14 13.80 8.86
N LEU A 90 -1.41 15.00 9.38
CA LEU A 90 -2.20 15.98 8.63
C LEU A 90 -1.51 16.44 7.34
N ILE A 91 -0.21 16.74 7.39
CA ILE A 91 0.53 17.21 6.21
C ILE A 91 0.57 16.12 5.14
N LEU A 92 0.87 14.89 5.57
CA LEU A 92 0.92 13.73 4.69
C LEU A 92 -0.44 13.43 4.05
N GLU A 93 -1.53 13.49 4.83
CA GLU A 93 -2.90 13.29 4.34
C GLU A 93 -3.19 14.25 3.18
N ASN A 94 -2.93 15.54 3.40
CA ASN A 94 -3.18 16.57 2.40
C ASN A 94 -2.33 16.36 1.14
N SER A 95 -1.05 15.97 1.31
CA SER A 95 -0.18 15.61 0.18
C SER A 95 -0.75 14.45 -0.65
N LEU A 96 -1.16 13.38 0.03
CA LEU A 96 -1.70 12.17 -0.61
C LEU A 96 -3.05 12.44 -1.29
N ILE A 97 -3.93 13.24 -0.68
CA ILE A 97 -5.21 13.61 -1.30
C ILE A 97 -4.98 14.42 -2.59
N LYS A 98 -4.03 15.37 -2.58
CA LYS A 98 -3.74 16.21 -3.76
C LYS A 98 -3.08 15.45 -4.90
N SER A 99 -2.16 14.53 -4.57
CA SER A 99 -1.44 13.72 -5.56
C SER A 99 -2.32 12.60 -6.13
N LEU A 100 -3.01 11.84 -5.27
CA LEU A 100 -3.75 10.64 -5.67
C LEU A 100 -5.22 10.89 -6.01
N LYS A 101 -5.77 12.05 -5.63
CA LYS A 101 -7.16 12.50 -5.90
C LYS A 101 -8.22 11.39 -5.68
N PRO A 102 -8.22 10.72 -4.52
CA PRO A 102 -9.12 9.60 -4.24
C PRO A 102 -10.61 9.98 -4.35
N LYS A 103 -11.41 9.03 -4.85
CA LYS A 103 -12.83 9.24 -5.22
C LYS A 103 -13.66 9.83 -4.08
N TYR A 104 -13.45 9.37 -2.84
CA TYR A 104 -14.30 9.70 -1.70
C TYR A 104 -13.81 10.89 -0.86
N ASN A 105 -12.63 11.47 -1.09
CA ASN A 105 -12.21 12.71 -0.43
C ASN A 105 -12.87 13.94 -1.09
N ILE A 106 -13.66 14.71 -0.33
CA ILE A 106 -14.40 15.90 -0.82
C ILE A 106 -13.59 17.18 -0.62
N LEU A 107 -13.18 17.42 0.62
CA LEU A 107 -12.36 18.56 1.04
C LEU A 107 -10.89 18.27 0.70
N LEU A 108 -10.13 19.31 0.38
CA LEU A 108 -8.70 19.25 -0.04
C LEU A 108 -8.44 18.82 -1.51
N ARG A 109 -9.48 18.77 -2.37
CA ARG A 109 -9.29 18.73 -3.83
C ARG A 109 -8.93 20.12 -4.43
N ASP A 110 -9.27 21.19 -3.71
CA ASP A 110 -8.95 22.57 -4.07
C ASP A 110 -7.59 23.01 -3.51
N ASP A 111 -6.88 23.85 -4.26
CA ASP A 111 -5.51 24.37 -4.02
C ASP A 111 -5.34 25.28 -2.79
N LYS A 112 -6.19 25.18 -1.76
CA LYS A 112 -6.02 25.97 -0.54
C LYS A 112 -4.87 25.40 0.29
N THR A 113 -3.72 26.04 0.15
CA THR A 113 -2.44 25.83 0.80
C THR A 113 -2.45 26.28 2.28
N TYR A 114 -1.59 25.66 3.09
CA TYR A 114 -1.39 26.03 4.49
C TYR A 114 -0.82 27.46 4.62
N PRO A 115 -1.14 28.19 5.70
CA PRO A 115 -0.58 29.51 5.92
C PRO A 115 0.91 29.43 6.31
N TYR A 116 1.70 30.27 5.67
CA TYR A 116 3.09 30.59 6.02
C TYR A 116 3.13 31.95 6.70
N ILE A 117 4.08 32.14 7.60
CA ILE A 117 4.53 33.48 7.98
C ILE A 117 5.67 33.84 7.03
N TYR A 118 5.68 35.04 6.46
CA TYR A 118 6.77 35.49 5.60
C TYR A 118 7.25 36.88 6.00
N ILE A 119 8.48 37.20 5.62
CA ILE A 119 9.06 38.53 5.74
C ILE A 119 9.77 38.89 4.43
N ASP A 120 9.45 40.07 3.89
CA ASP A 120 10.08 40.60 2.68
C ASP A 120 11.26 41.48 3.07
N LYS A 121 12.49 40.98 2.88
CA LYS A 121 13.72 41.70 3.24
C LYS A 121 14.10 42.80 2.24
N SER A 122 13.37 42.97 1.15
CA SER A 122 13.57 44.08 0.21
C SER A 122 13.17 45.44 0.80
N LEU A 123 12.29 45.42 1.81
CA LEU A 123 11.73 46.62 2.43
C LEU A 123 12.68 47.16 3.52
N PRO A 124 12.79 48.50 3.67
CA PRO A 124 13.66 49.11 4.70
C PRO A 124 13.16 48.82 6.13
N TYR A 125 11.85 48.66 6.30
CA TYR A 125 11.23 48.29 7.58
C TYR A 125 10.31 47.08 7.35
N PRO A 126 10.89 45.87 7.24
CA PRO A 126 10.14 44.67 6.89
C PRO A 126 9.22 44.22 8.04
N ARG A 127 8.21 43.42 7.72
CA ARG A 127 7.21 42.94 8.69
C ARG A 127 6.85 41.48 8.45
N PHE A 128 6.47 40.78 9.51
CA PHE A 128 5.95 39.42 9.43
C PHE A 128 4.48 39.44 9.00
N GLU A 129 4.12 38.61 8.02
CA GLU A 129 2.74 38.50 7.53
C GLU A 129 2.35 37.05 7.26
N LEU A 130 1.05 36.77 7.36
CA LEU A 130 0.50 35.48 6.95
C LEU A 130 0.16 35.48 5.46
N THR A 131 0.62 34.47 4.73
CA THR A 131 0.20 34.20 3.35
C THR A 131 -0.13 32.74 3.18
N ARG A 132 -1.05 32.42 2.27
CA ARG A 132 -1.25 31.04 1.78
C ARG A 132 -0.59 30.82 0.43
N GLN A 133 -0.22 31.88 -0.28
CA GLN A 133 0.40 31.80 -1.60
C GLN A 133 1.92 31.98 -1.49
N VAL A 134 2.67 31.17 -2.24
CA VAL A 134 4.12 31.37 -2.41
C VAL A 134 4.30 32.54 -3.37
N LEU A 135 4.84 33.64 -2.86
CA LEU A 135 5.16 34.84 -3.61
C LEU A 135 6.54 34.61 -4.26
N LYS A 136 6.64 34.85 -5.56
CA LYS A 136 7.88 34.64 -6.31
C LYS A 136 8.82 35.83 -6.10
N SER A 137 9.70 35.76 -5.10
CA SER A 137 10.79 36.73 -4.91
C SER A 137 11.93 36.10 -4.08
N ASN A 138 13.18 36.27 -4.53
CA ASN A 138 14.37 35.75 -3.86
C ASN A 138 14.72 36.47 -2.55
N GLN A 139 14.02 37.57 -2.23
CA GLN A 139 14.25 38.36 -1.01
C GLN A 139 13.19 38.08 0.09
N ILE A 140 12.26 37.17 -0.16
CA ILE A 140 11.24 36.76 0.83
C ILE A 140 11.74 35.54 1.60
N GLN A 141 11.77 35.66 2.93
CA GLN A 141 12.00 34.53 3.82
C GLN A 141 10.67 34.01 4.35
N TYR A 142 10.47 32.70 4.27
CA TYR A 142 9.27 32.00 4.74
C TYR A 142 9.53 31.21 6.01
N PHE A 143 8.50 31.11 6.84
CA PHE A 143 8.41 30.29 8.04
C PHE A 143 7.11 29.49 7.98
N GLY A 144 7.17 28.18 8.23
CA GLY A 144 6.04 27.26 8.06
C GLY A 144 6.30 26.23 6.95
N PRO A 145 5.25 25.55 6.45
CA PRO A 145 3.82 25.80 6.66
C PRO A 145 3.34 25.54 8.09
N PHE A 146 2.35 26.31 8.55
CA PHE A 146 1.77 26.15 9.87
C PHE A 146 0.40 25.48 9.79
N VAL A 147 0.31 24.26 10.31
CA VAL A 147 -0.91 23.47 10.45
C VAL A 147 -1.93 24.13 11.38
N SER A 148 -1.44 24.68 12.49
CA SER A 148 -2.20 25.40 13.51
C SER A 148 -1.25 26.36 14.24
N GLY A 149 -1.79 27.32 14.99
CA GLY A 149 -0.96 28.23 15.81
C GLY A 149 -0.21 29.33 15.04
N ALA A 150 -0.34 29.41 13.71
CA ALA A 150 0.34 30.40 12.87
C ALA A 150 0.02 31.84 13.28
N ARG A 151 -1.26 32.09 13.59
CA ARG A 151 -1.74 33.42 13.97
C ARG A 151 -1.31 33.75 15.40
N GLU A 152 -1.41 32.79 16.30
CA GLU A 152 -0.96 32.90 17.68
C GLU A 152 0.55 33.18 17.78
N LEU A 153 1.35 32.53 16.92
CA LEU A 153 2.78 32.80 16.79
C LEU A 153 3.03 34.23 16.29
N LEU A 154 2.33 34.65 15.24
CA LEU A 154 2.45 36.01 14.71
C LEU A 154 2.06 37.07 15.74
N ASP A 155 0.92 36.89 16.40
CA ASP A 155 0.42 37.80 17.44
C ASP A 155 1.39 37.86 18.62
N SER A 156 2.01 36.73 19.00
CA SER A 156 3.05 36.69 20.05
C SER A 156 4.26 37.57 19.70
N LEU A 157 4.71 37.56 18.44
CA LEU A 157 5.83 38.42 18.03
C LEU A 157 5.46 39.89 18.17
N TYR A 158 4.28 40.26 17.68
CA TYR A 158 3.79 41.64 17.72
C TYR A 158 3.45 42.16 19.12
N ASP A 159 3.23 41.26 20.09
CA ASP A 159 3.00 41.60 21.50
C ASP A 159 4.30 41.67 22.34
N ASN A 160 5.40 41.07 21.85
CA ASN A 160 6.67 41.01 22.56
C ASN A 160 7.76 41.91 21.96
N LEU A 161 7.64 42.28 20.69
CA LEU A 161 8.62 43.08 19.98
C LEU A 161 7.99 44.36 19.40
N PRO A 162 8.69 45.51 19.45
CA PRO A 162 8.24 46.75 18.83
C PRO A 162 8.41 46.68 17.31
N LEU A 163 7.45 46.05 16.63
CA LEU A 163 7.45 45.82 15.18
C LEU A 163 6.55 46.82 14.44
N VAL A 164 6.84 47.06 13.17
CA VAL A 164 5.98 47.89 12.31
C VAL A 164 4.64 47.18 12.07
N GLN A 165 3.56 47.84 12.49
CA GLN A 165 2.21 47.25 12.53
C GLN A 165 1.44 47.36 11.20
N LYS A 166 1.78 48.35 10.35
CA LYS A 166 1.04 48.65 9.10
C LYS A 166 1.98 48.73 7.90
N LYS A 167 1.57 48.16 6.75
CA LYS A 167 2.30 48.29 5.46
C LYS A 167 2.53 49.75 5.07
N SER A 168 1.55 50.61 5.31
CA SER A 168 1.59 52.03 4.99
C SER A 168 2.30 52.90 6.04
N CYS A 169 2.94 52.30 7.06
CA CYS A 169 3.51 53.06 8.18
C CYS A 169 4.44 54.17 7.71
N VAL A 170 5.47 53.84 6.91
CA VAL A 170 6.44 54.83 6.38
C VAL A 170 5.76 55.93 5.56
N LYS A 171 4.67 55.61 4.85
CA LYS A 171 3.91 56.59 4.05
C LYS A 171 3.06 57.55 4.90
N GLY A 172 2.75 57.19 6.14
CA GLY A 172 1.84 57.94 7.02
C GLY A 172 2.41 59.25 7.59
N LYS A 173 3.73 59.47 7.52
CA LYS A 173 4.47 60.69 7.96
C LYS A 173 4.29 61.16 9.42
N LYS A 174 3.34 60.61 10.17
CA LYS A 174 3.09 60.90 11.59
C LYS A 174 2.93 59.61 12.40
N ALA A 175 3.38 59.64 13.64
CA ALA A 175 3.26 58.53 14.57
C ALA A 175 1.78 58.24 14.89
N CYS A 176 1.43 56.96 14.85
CA CYS A 176 0.06 56.50 15.11
C CYS A 176 -0.08 55.95 16.54
N ILE A 177 -1.29 55.57 16.92
CA ILE A 177 -1.62 54.96 18.22
C ILE A 177 -0.67 53.82 18.61
N PHE A 178 -0.22 53.01 17.66
CA PHE A 178 0.71 51.90 17.92
C PHE A 178 2.07 52.36 18.49
N HIS A 179 2.52 53.57 18.15
CA HIS A 179 3.72 54.14 18.76
C HIS A 179 3.44 54.64 20.19
N GLN A 180 2.28 55.26 20.41
CA GLN A 180 1.87 55.77 21.72
C GLN A 180 1.74 54.65 22.77
N ILE A 181 1.33 53.45 22.34
CA ILE A 181 1.29 52.24 23.19
C ILE A 181 2.58 51.39 23.10
N HIS A 182 3.68 51.96 22.61
CA HIS A 182 5.00 51.33 22.50
C HIS A 182 5.09 50.05 21.65
N LYS A 183 4.08 49.74 20.83
CA LYS A 183 4.08 48.59 19.91
C LYS A 183 4.80 48.83 18.58
N CYS A 184 5.10 50.08 18.23
CA CYS A 184 5.76 50.45 16.97
C CYS A 184 6.84 51.53 17.21
N PRO A 185 8.03 51.39 16.62
CA PRO A 185 9.15 52.35 16.81
C PRO A 185 9.02 53.62 15.96
N ALA A 186 7.88 53.85 15.30
CA ALA A 186 7.57 55.02 14.48
C ALA A 186 8.64 55.37 13.41
N PRO A 187 8.96 54.46 12.47
CA PRO A 187 9.85 54.79 11.36
C PRO A 187 9.30 55.90 10.45
N CYS A 188 7.98 56.12 10.48
CA CYS A 188 7.30 57.22 9.78
C CYS A 188 7.74 58.63 10.18
N GLU A 189 8.31 58.80 11.38
CA GLU A 189 8.89 60.05 11.89
C GLU A 189 10.42 59.94 12.01
N ASN A 190 11.04 58.93 11.40
CA ASN A 190 12.48 58.65 11.51
C ASN A 190 12.98 58.44 12.95
N LYS A 191 12.10 58.00 13.88
CA LYS A 191 12.45 57.74 15.29
C LYS A 191 13.29 56.47 15.50
N VAL A 192 13.48 55.66 14.46
CA VAL A 192 14.31 54.45 14.49
C VAL A 192 15.10 54.35 13.19
N SER A 193 16.35 53.93 13.29
CA SER A 193 17.20 53.67 12.12
C SER A 193 16.88 52.31 11.50
N ILE A 194 17.24 52.13 10.22
CA ILE A 194 17.12 50.84 9.53
C ILE A 194 17.98 49.79 10.22
N GLN A 195 19.20 50.13 10.67
CA GLN A 195 20.10 49.19 11.34
C GLN A 195 19.53 48.73 12.69
N THR A 196 18.99 49.65 13.49
CA THR A 196 18.38 49.33 14.79
C THR A 196 17.13 48.47 14.60
N TYR A 197 16.28 48.80 13.61
CA TYR A 197 15.10 47.99 13.34
C TYR A 197 15.44 46.59 12.81
N ALA A 198 16.52 46.46 12.02
CA ALA A 198 17.01 45.16 11.56
C ALA A 198 17.40 44.24 12.73
N GLN A 199 17.91 44.78 13.85
CA GLN A 199 18.17 44.00 15.06
C GLN A 199 16.88 43.46 15.68
N THR A 200 15.82 44.28 15.76
CA THR A 200 14.49 43.83 16.23
C THR A 200 13.91 42.74 15.33
N ILE A 201 14.13 42.85 14.01
CA ILE A 201 13.72 41.81 13.06
C ILE A 201 14.52 40.53 13.26
N ALA A 202 15.84 40.61 13.46
CA ALA A 202 16.67 39.45 13.75
C ALA A 202 16.20 38.74 15.04
N GLN A 203 15.83 39.48 16.08
CA GLN A 203 15.20 38.92 17.29
C GLN A 203 13.87 38.22 16.99
N GLY A 204 13.02 38.83 16.15
CA GLY A 204 11.76 38.22 15.73
C GLY A 204 11.95 36.90 14.96
N ILE A 205 12.93 36.87 14.05
CA ILE A 205 13.33 35.65 13.33
C ILE A 205 13.82 34.58 14.33
N ALA A 206 14.71 34.96 15.25
CA ALA A 206 15.23 34.07 16.27
C ALA A 206 14.12 33.49 17.18
N LEU A 207 13.07 34.26 17.51
CA LEU A 207 11.93 33.77 18.29
C LEU A 207 11.00 32.83 17.51
N ILE A 208 10.88 33.01 16.19
CA ILE A 208 10.15 32.06 15.32
C ILE A 208 10.90 30.72 15.24
N GLU A 209 12.23 30.78 15.12
CA GLU A 209 13.11 29.62 15.02
C GLU A 209 13.27 28.91 16.37
N ASP A 210 13.60 29.64 17.44
CA ASP A 210 13.67 29.16 18.81
C ASP A 210 12.34 29.41 19.56
N LYS A 211 11.36 28.57 19.25
CA LYS A 211 10.07 28.57 19.94
C LYS A 211 10.18 28.36 21.45
N LYS A 212 11.27 27.76 21.98
CA LYS A 212 11.42 27.56 23.44
C LYS A 212 11.67 28.89 24.13
N ALA A 213 12.47 29.77 23.53
CA ALA A 213 12.68 31.12 24.04
C ALA A 213 11.36 31.91 24.07
N LEU A 214 10.57 31.82 22.99
CA LEU A 214 9.25 32.47 22.94
C LEU A 214 8.28 31.93 24.00
N LEU A 215 8.22 30.60 24.17
CA LEU A 215 7.37 29.98 25.19
C LEU A 215 7.73 30.43 26.60
N LYS A 216 9.02 30.54 26.94
CA LYS A 216 9.46 31.07 28.24
C LYS A 216 8.99 32.50 28.48
N ILE A 217 9.05 33.36 27.46
CA ILE A 217 8.57 34.75 27.55
C ILE A 217 7.06 34.79 27.78
N LEU A 218 6.30 33.93 27.10
CA LEU A 218 4.85 33.85 27.27
C LEU A 218 4.48 33.28 28.64
N GLU A 219 5.20 32.26 29.11
CA GLU A 219 5.02 31.66 30.44
C GLU A 219 5.28 32.69 31.54
N SER A 220 6.38 33.45 31.46
CA SER A 220 6.68 34.49 32.44
C SER A 220 5.58 35.57 32.47
N LYS A 221 5.11 36.02 31.29
CA LYS A 221 3.99 36.98 31.20
C LYS A 221 2.69 36.42 31.78
N MET A 222 2.37 35.16 31.48
CA MET A 222 1.20 34.47 32.03
C MET A 222 1.27 34.43 33.56
N HIS A 223 2.43 34.09 34.14
CA HIS A 223 2.64 34.06 35.58
C HIS A 223 2.51 35.45 36.22
N THR A 224 3.07 36.49 35.61
CA THR A 224 2.91 37.88 36.08
C THR A 224 1.44 38.32 36.08
N LEU A 225 0.71 38.06 34.99
CA LEU A 225 -0.73 38.37 34.90
C LEU A 225 -1.54 37.61 35.95
N SER A 226 -1.24 36.32 36.14
CA SER A 226 -1.89 35.51 37.17
C SER A 226 -1.59 36.02 38.58
N HIS A 227 -0.37 36.51 38.84
CA HIS A 227 0.01 37.08 40.13
C HIS A 227 -0.71 38.40 40.39
N ASN A 228 -0.94 39.19 39.35
CA ASN A 228 -1.73 40.43 39.38
C ASN A 228 -3.25 40.19 39.38
N LEU A 229 -3.71 38.94 39.52
CA LEU A 229 -5.13 38.55 39.50
C LEU A 229 -5.85 38.85 38.17
N GLN A 230 -5.12 39.03 37.07
CA GLN A 230 -5.64 39.27 35.72
C GLN A 230 -5.90 37.94 34.99
N PHE A 231 -6.85 37.16 35.50
CA PHE A 231 -7.05 35.77 35.06
C PHE A 231 -7.50 35.62 33.61
N GLU A 232 -8.26 36.56 33.05
CA GLU A 232 -8.71 36.51 31.65
C GLU A 232 -7.52 36.62 30.69
N GLU A 233 -6.63 37.59 30.95
CA GLU A 233 -5.43 37.81 30.14
C GLU A 233 -4.42 36.66 30.32
N ALA A 234 -4.29 36.15 31.54
CA ALA A 234 -3.51 34.95 31.81
C ALA A 234 -4.06 33.72 31.07
N ALA A 235 -5.38 33.57 30.97
CA ALA A 235 -6.02 32.49 30.21
C ALA A 235 -5.73 32.59 28.70
N ILE A 236 -5.77 33.81 28.12
CA ILE A 236 -5.38 34.04 26.73
C ILE A 236 -3.93 33.60 26.49
N MET A 237 -3.01 33.96 27.40
CA MET A 237 -1.60 33.56 27.30
C MET A 237 -1.43 32.05 27.45
N ARG A 238 -2.13 31.41 28.38
CA ARG A 238 -2.14 29.94 28.55
C ARG A 238 -2.59 29.23 27.28
N ASP A 239 -3.71 29.65 26.69
CA ASP A 239 -4.26 29.02 25.48
C ASP A 239 -3.31 29.22 24.28
N ARG A 240 -2.65 30.38 24.21
CA ARG A 240 -1.61 30.68 23.22
C ARG A 240 -0.37 29.80 23.40
N ILE A 241 0.10 29.62 24.64
CA ILE A 241 1.19 28.70 25.00
C ILE A 241 0.82 27.27 24.59
N GLN A 242 -0.39 26.81 24.87
CA GLN A 242 -0.84 25.47 24.47
C GLN A 242 -0.80 25.28 22.95
N LYS A 243 -1.34 26.24 22.19
CA LYS A 243 -1.33 26.19 20.72
C LYS A 243 0.08 26.21 20.14
N ILE A 244 0.97 27.07 20.65
CA ILE A 244 2.38 27.15 20.19
C ILE A 244 3.17 25.91 20.61
N THR A 245 2.92 25.37 21.81
CA THR A 245 3.56 24.14 22.30
C THR A 245 3.17 22.94 21.46
N GLN A 246 1.91 22.87 20.99
CA GLN A 246 1.48 21.82 20.08
C GLN A 246 2.25 21.85 18.75
N MET A 247 2.84 22.98 18.34
CA MET A 247 3.70 23.11 17.15
C MET A 247 5.12 22.55 17.34
N LYS A 248 5.41 21.82 18.44
CA LYS A 248 6.75 21.32 18.79
C LYS A 248 7.28 20.17 17.93
N ASN A 249 6.51 19.65 16.99
CA ASN A 249 7.08 18.70 16.04
C ASN A 249 7.51 19.47 14.79
N GLN A 250 8.82 19.65 14.64
CA GLN A 250 9.37 19.86 13.31
C GLN A 250 8.97 18.65 12.47
N SER A 251 8.05 18.87 11.55
CA SER A 251 7.63 17.86 10.60
C SER A 251 8.81 17.55 9.69
N ILE A 252 9.21 16.27 9.66
CA ILE A 252 10.21 15.75 8.70
C ILE A 252 9.79 16.10 7.26
N ILE A 253 8.49 16.28 7.05
CA ILE A 253 7.82 16.48 5.76
C ILE A 253 7.96 17.93 5.24
N ASP A 254 8.24 18.94 6.08
CA ASP A 254 8.30 20.34 5.64
C ASP A 254 9.71 20.89 5.41
N MET A 255 10.75 20.28 5.96
CA MET A 255 12.12 20.82 5.89
C MET A 255 12.95 20.38 4.67
N MET A 256 12.36 19.63 3.75
CA MET A 256 13.11 19.03 2.64
C MET A 256 12.61 19.55 1.29
N SER A 257 13.29 20.51 0.69
CA SER A 257 13.26 20.65 -0.77
C SER A 257 14.10 19.51 -1.35
N GLY A 258 13.48 18.47 -1.91
CA GLY A 258 14.21 17.38 -2.58
C GLY A 258 13.36 16.17 -2.89
N ASP A 259 13.84 15.38 -3.86
CA ASP A 259 13.24 14.13 -4.29
C ASP A 259 14.10 12.97 -3.82
N TYR A 260 13.55 12.10 -2.98
CA TYR A 260 14.28 11.00 -2.35
C TYR A 260 13.51 9.70 -2.47
N ASP A 261 14.22 8.60 -2.68
CA ASP A 261 13.68 7.26 -2.47
C ASP A 261 14.40 6.62 -1.29
N VAL A 262 13.65 6.08 -0.33
CA VAL A 262 14.18 5.54 0.93
C VAL A 262 13.97 4.04 0.94
N PHE A 263 15.04 3.27 1.13
CA PHE A 263 14.99 1.81 1.19
C PHE A 263 15.55 1.33 2.53
N VAL A 264 14.72 0.72 3.36
CA VAL A 264 15.11 0.20 4.67
C VAL A 264 14.75 -1.27 4.77
N LEU A 265 15.75 -2.12 4.94
CA LEU A 265 15.57 -3.52 5.27
C LEU A 265 15.48 -3.67 6.79
N GLN A 266 14.41 -4.33 7.25
CA GLN A 266 14.19 -4.66 8.65
C GLN A 266 14.12 -6.17 8.80
N GLU A 267 14.96 -6.73 9.66
CA GLU A 267 14.90 -8.13 10.06
C GLU A 267 13.81 -8.34 11.14
N GLN A 268 13.01 -9.39 10.99
CA GLN A 268 11.99 -9.80 11.94
C GLN A 268 12.24 -11.24 12.39
N ASP A 269 12.46 -11.42 13.69
CA ASP A 269 12.55 -12.74 14.34
C ASP A 269 11.16 -13.40 14.38
N CYS A 270 10.96 -14.47 13.62
CA CYS A 270 9.70 -15.23 13.60
C CYS A 270 9.55 -16.27 14.74
N GLY A 271 10.51 -16.34 15.68
CA GLY A 271 10.69 -17.52 16.54
C GLY A 271 10.59 -17.37 18.07
N LYS A 272 10.41 -16.17 18.65
CA LYS A 272 10.58 -15.97 20.11
C LYS A 272 9.31 -16.02 20.97
N ASN A 273 8.32 -16.86 20.62
CA ASN A 273 7.13 -17.06 21.46
C ASN A 273 7.00 -18.45 22.11
N SER A 274 8.03 -19.31 22.05
CA SER A 274 8.07 -20.53 22.88
C SER A 274 8.93 -20.30 24.12
N GLN A 275 8.31 -20.32 25.30
CA GLN A 275 8.99 -20.28 26.61
C GLN A 275 9.86 -21.53 26.90
N ASP A 276 10.03 -22.46 25.96
CA ASP A 276 10.92 -23.60 26.12
C ASP A 276 12.34 -23.26 25.66
N SER A 277 13.20 -22.96 26.63
CA SER A 277 14.60 -22.56 26.46
C SER A 277 15.53 -23.71 26.03
N HIS A 278 15.00 -24.90 25.72
CA HIS A 278 15.79 -26.12 25.52
C HIS A 278 15.66 -26.81 24.15
N LYS A 279 14.95 -26.24 23.18
CA LYS A 279 15.02 -26.69 21.78
C LYS A 279 15.34 -25.52 20.86
N LYS A 280 16.62 -25.16 20.78
CA LYS A 280 17.17 -24.43 19.63
C LYS A 280 17.12 -25.36 18.41
N SER A 281 15.95 -25.47 17.79
CA SER A 281 15.86 -26.02 16.44
C SER A 281 16.55 -25.03 15.50
N HIS A 282 17.53 -25.52 14.75
CA HIS A 282 18.43 -24.80 13.84
C HIS A 282 17.74 -24.16 12.60
N THR A 283 16.47 -23.80 12.68
CA THR A 283 15.66 -23.30 11.56
C THR A 283 14.85 -22.07 11.96
N ALA A 284 15.51 -21.08 12.57
CA ALA A 284 14.93 -19.74 12.69
C ALA A 284 15.10 -19.03 11.35
N LEU A 285 14.13 -19.16 10.45
CA LEU A 285 14.10 -18.34 9.24
C LEU A 285 13.72 -16.92 9.61
N HIS A 286 14.57 -15.98 9.24
CA HIS A 286 14.39 -14.56 9.47
C HIS A 286 13.58 -13.96 8.33
N THR A 287 12.38 -13.46 8.61
CA THR A 287 11.62 -12.71 7.60
C THR A 287 12.19 -11.30 7.53
N HIS A 288 12.60 -10.88 6.36
CA HIS A 288 13.11 -9.54 6.12
C HIS A 288 12.06 -8.70 5.41
N ILE A 289 11.91 -7.45 5.83
CA ILE A 289 10.93 -6.50 5.29
C ILE A 289 11.71 -5.37 4.68
N LEU A 290 11.71 -5.28 3.36
CA LEU A 290 12.23 -4.12 2.65
C LEU A 290 11.12 -3.08 2.53
N MET A 291 11.19 -2.04 3.36
CA MET A 291 10.30 -0.89 3.32
C MET A 291 10.83 0.16 2.34
N MET A 292 9.95 0.64 1.47
CA MET A 292 10.22 1.70 0.49
C MET A 292 9.33 2.91 0.78
N LEU A 293 9.93 4.10 0.87
CA LEU A 293 9.21 5.38 0.88
C LEU A 293 9.66 6.22 -0.30
N PHE A 294 8.71 6.75 -1.06
CA PHE A 294 8.98 7.61 -2.22
C PHE A 294 8.59 9.05 -1.86
N ILE A 295 9.58 9.95 -1.88
CA ILE A 295 9.44 11.35 -1.51
C ILE A 295 9.64 12.22 -2.74
N ARG A 296 8.66 13.07 -3.07
CA ARG A 296 8.79 14.08 -4.12
C ARG A 296 8.40 15.45 -3.57
N ASN A 297 9.20 16.47 -3.89
CA ASN A 297 9.08 17.83 -3.36
C ASN A 297 8.94 17.84 -1.83
N GLY A 298 9.74 17.03 -1.13
CA GLY A 298 9.72 16.93 0.34
C GLY A 298 8.59 16.11 0.94
N ARG A 299 7.66 15.59 0.14
CA ARG A 299 6.47 14.89 0.61
C ARG A 299 6.49 13.42 0.22
N ILE A 300 6.08 12.55 1.14
CA ILE A 300 5.87 11.13 0.82
C ILE A 300 4.65 11.05 -0.12
N ILE A 301 4.88 10.58 -1.34
CA ILE A 301 3.85 10.40 -2.38
C ILE A 301 3.32 8.97 -2.40
N SER A 302 4.16 8.00 -2.05
CA SER A 302 3.81 6.59 -1.98
C SER A 302 4.77 5.86 -1.05
N SER A 303 4.32 4.69 -0.62
CA SER A 303 5.11 3.75 0.17
C SER A 303 4.78 2.36 -0.32
N ASP A 304 5.77 1.48 -0.32
CA ASP A 304 5.61 0.08 -0.71
C ASP A 304 6.51 -0.78 0.18
N PHE A 305 6.27 -2.09 0.22
CA PHE A 305 7.12 -3.01 0.96
C PHE A 305 7.21 -4.37 0.28
N ILE A 306 8.36 -5.03 0.47
CA ILE A 306 8.59 -6.38 -0.03
C ILE A 306 8.95 -7.26 1.17
N LEU A 307 8.30 -8.42 1.26
CA LEU A 307 8.65 -9.47 2.21
C LEU A 307 9.64 -10.42 1.54
N LEU A 308 10.82 -10.54 2.14
CA LEU A 308 11.90 -11.40 1.70
C LEU A 308 12.03 -12.53 2.72
N HIS A 309 11.88 -13.76 2.25
CA HIS A 309 11.88 -14.96 3.08
C HIS A 309 13.07 -15.85 2.75
N ASP A 310 14.25 -15.30 2.96
CA ASP A 310 15.51 -15.94 2.59
C ASP A 310 16.38 -16.12 3.85
N ASP A 311 17.25 -17.13 3.86
CA ASP A 311 18.22 -17.39 4.94
C ASP A 311 19.36 -16.36 4.84
N ILE A 312 19.00 -15.09 5.00
CA ILE A 312 19.90 -13.96 4.86
C ILE A 312 20.79 -13.95 6.10
N GLN A 313 21.99 -14.51 5.97
CA GLN A 313 23.06 -14.17 6.88
C GLN A 313 23.46 -12.70 6.66
N SER A 314 23.84 -12.01 7.73
CA SER A 314 24.23 -10.59 7.73
C SER A 314 25.31 -10.21 6.69
N HIS A 315 26.08 -11.18 6.20
CA HIS A 315 27.05 -11.02 5.12
C HIS A 315 26.44 -10.77 3.72
N ASN A 316 25.12 -10.89 3.53
CA ASN A 316 24.46 -10.75 2.23
C ASN A 316 23.70 -9.41 2.02
N LEU A 317 23.80 -8.47 2.96
CA LEU A 317 23.12 -7.17 2.89
C LEU A 317 23.45 -6.35 1.61
N PRO A 318 24.72 -6.22 1.18
CA PRO A 318 25.06 -5.50 -0.05
C PRO A 318 24.39 -6.08 -1.31
N GLN A 319 24.30 -7.41 -1.42
CA GLN A 319 23.70 -8.05 -2.60
C GLN A 319 22.18 -7.84 -2.64
N LEU A 320 21.52 -7.89 -1.49
CA LEU A 320 20.08 -7.62 -1.39
C LEU A 320 19.73 -6.19 -1.80
N TYR A 321 20.48 -5.20 -1.30
CA TYR A 321 20.29 -3.82 -1.71
C TYR A 321 20.58 -3.62 -3.20
N THR A 322 21.62 -4.25 -3.73
CA THR A 322 21.94 -4.28 -5.16
C THR A 322 20.74 -4.79 -5.98
N GLN A 323 20.24 -5.98 -5.66
CA GLN A 323 19.12 -6.59 -6.37
C GLN A 323 17.83 -5.77 -6.25
N ALA A 324 17.50 -5.31 -5.05
CA ALA A 324 16.30 -4.50 -4.80
C ALA A 324 16.31 -3.21 -5.61
N LEU A 325 17.44 -2.49 -5.62
CA LEU A 325 17.57 -1.24 -6.36
C LEU A 325 17.56 -1.48 -7.88
N LEU A 326 18.32 -2.46 -8.38
CA LEU A 326 18.32 -2.78 -9.82
C LEU A 326 16.93 -3.19 -10.31
N ASN A 327 16.22 -4.03 -9.55
CA ASN A 327 14.86 -4.46 -9.88
C ASN A 327 13.88 -3.29 -9.86
N HIS A 328 13.95 -2.42 -8.86
CA HIS A 328 13.07 -1.26 -8.74
C HIS A 328 13.24 -0.30 -9.94
N TYR A 329 14.48 0.00 -10.31
CA TYR A 329 14.78 0.91 -11.43
C TYR A 329 14.83 0.21 -12.80
N LYS A 330 14.48 -1.09 -12.91
CA LYS A 330 14.46 -1.84 -14.18
C LYS A 330 13.44 -1.28 -15.17
N THR A 331 12.30 -0.83 -14.65
CA THR A 331 11.25 -0.18 -15.43
C THR A 331 11.47 1.33 -15.48
N GLN A 332 11.09 1.96 -16.59
CA GLN A 332 11.20 3.41 -16.72
C GLN A 332 10.27 4.12 -15.72
N ILE A 333 10.86 4.75 -14.71
CA ILE A 333 10.14 5.52 -13.70
C ILE A 333 9.98 6.96 -14.20
N PRO A 334 8.76 7.52 -14.26
CA PRO A 334 8.53 8.87 -14.80
C PRO A 334 9.21 10.01 -14.03
N LEU A 335 9.41 9.84 -12.72
CA LEU A 335 9.99 10.83 -11.82
C LEU A 335 11.08 10.18 -10.96
N LEU A 336 12.33 10.29 -11.42
CA LEU A 336 13.49 9.80 -10.70
C LEU A 336 13.82 10.69 -9.49
N PRO A 337 14.31 10.11 -8.38
CA PRO A 337 14.76 10.90 -7.23
C PRO A 337 16.10 11.58 -7.52
N GLN A 338 16.44 12.59 -6.72
CA GLN A 338 17.79 13.16 -6.70
C GLN A 338 18.76 12.23 -5.95
N GLU A 339 18.30 11.64 -4.85
CA GLU A 339 19.11 10.72 -4.05
C GLU A 339 18.30 9.50 -3.56
N ILE A 340 19.00 8.38 -3.41
CA ILE A 340 18.50 7.15 -2.80
C ILE A 340 19.09 7.07 -1.40
N LEU A 341 18.25 6.95 -0.38
CA LEU A 341 18.65 6.88 1.02
C LEU A 341 18.59 5.44 1.51
N ILE A 342 19.72 4.93 2.01
CA ILE A 342 19.82 3.61 2.64
C ILE A 342 20.48 3.73 4.04
N PRO A 343 20.23 2.79 4.98
CA PRO A 343 20.91 2.76 6.27
C PRO A 343 22.45 2.69 6.13
N PRO A 344 23.20 3.22 7.10
CA PRO A 344 24.66 3.12 7.10
C PRO A 344 25.13 1.70 7.43
N PHE A 345 25.89 1.09 6.52
CA PHE A 345 26.61 -0.18 6.69
C PHE A 345 27.75 -0.26 5.67
N ASP A 346 28.69 -1.20 5.86
CA ASP A 346 29.79 -1.40 4.92
C ASP A 346 29.28 -1.96 3.57
N PHE A 347 29.48 -1.21 2.49
CA PHE A 347 29.01 -1.56 1.15
C PHE A 347 30.14 -1.33 0.14
N PRO A 348 31.05 -2.32 -0.03
CA PRO A 348 32.23 -2.20 -0.90
C PRO A 348 31.90 -1.85 -2.36
N ASP A 349 30.83 -2.43 -2.92
CA ASP A 349 30.44 -2.27 -4.32
C ASP A 349 29.47 -1.11 -4.60
N LEU A 350 29.28 -0.19 -3.64
CA LEU A 350 28.31 0.90 -3.76
C LEU A 350 28.55 1.77 -5.00
N LEU A 351 29.81 2.07 -5.32
CA LEU A 351 30.18 2.88 -6.49
C LEU A 351 29.85 2.16 -7.81
N HIS A 352 30.11 0.84 -7.89
CA HIS A 352 29.75 0.03 -9.04
C HIS A 352 28.24 -0.01 -9.26
N LEU A 353 27.46 -0.19 -8.19
CA LEU A 353 25.99 -0.14 -8.26
C LEU A 353 25.49 1.22 -8.75
N GLN A 354 26.05 2.32 -8.25
CA GLN A 354 25.69 3.66 -8.73
C GLN A 354 25.97 3.85 -10.23
N GLN A 355 27.07 3.29 -10.73
CA GLN A 355 27.38 3.33 -12.16
C GLN A 355 26.37 2.53 -12.98
N LEU A 356 26.04 1.31 -12.57
CA LEU A 356 25.03 0.46 -13.24
C LEU A 356 23.65 1.16 -13.28
N LEU A 357 23.22 1.74 -12.16
CA LEU A 357 21.96 2.50 -12.11
C LEU A 357 21.99 3.72 -13.03
N ARG A 358 23.14 4.39 -13.17
CA ARG A 358 23.30 5.52 -14.10
C ARG A 358 23.17 5.08 -15.55
N GLU A 359 23.76 3.95 -15.92
CA GLU A 359 23.64 3.38 -17.27
C GLU A 359 22.18 3.00 -17.58
N GLN A 360 21.48 2.39 -16.63
CA GLN A 360 20.10 1.94 -16.78
C GLN A 360 19.08 3.09 -16.82
N THR A 361 19.24 4.10 -15.96
CA THR A 361 18.28 5.22 -15.81
C THR A 361 18.65 6.47 -16.62
N ARG A 362 19.83 6.49 -17.25
CA ARG A 362 20.43 7.65 -17.94
C ARG A 362 20.50 8.92 -17.07
N SER A 363 20.44 8.77 -15.75
CA SER A 363 20.40 9.85 -14.77
C SER A 363 21.39 9.60 -13.64
N SER A 364 21.95 10.66 -13.04
CA SER A 364 22.90 10.54 -11.93
C SER A 364 22.17 10.32 -10.61
N LEU A 365 21.80 9.06 -10.32
CA LEU A 365 21.23 8.68 -9.03
C LEU A 365 22.32 8.55 -7.97
N LYS A 366 22.28 9.40 -6.94
CA LYS A 366 23.23 9.34 -5.85
C LYS A 366 22.71 8.46 -4.71
N ILE A 367 23.44 7.42 -4.32
CA ILE A 367 23.11 6.64 -3.12
C ILE A 367 23.81 7.28 -1.91
N VAL A 368 23.06 7.51 -0.82
CA VAL A 368 23.54 8.20 0.38
C VAL A 368 23.17 7.40 1.64
N GLN A 369 24.12 7.31 2.56
CA GLN A 369 23.96 6.70 3.89
C GLN A 369 23.93 7.78 5.00
N PRO A 370 22.78 8.45 5.23
CA PRO A 370 22.71 9.54 6.19
C PRO A 370 22.80 9.04 7.64
N GLN A 371 23.74 9.58 8.41
CA GLN A 371 23.94 9.22 9.83
C GLN A 371 23.30 10.20 10.82
N ARG A 372 23.00 11.44 10.38
CA ARG A 372 22.45 12.55 11.19
C ARG A 372 21.52 13.44 10.34
N GLY A 373 20.68 14.23 11.00
CA GLY A 373 19.77 15.19 10.38
C GLY A 373 18.51 14.57 9.76
N ALA A 374 17.72 15.38 9.07
CA ALA A 374 16.38 15.01 8.59
C ALA A 374 16.34 13.80 7.64
N LYS A 375 17.43 13.53 6.87
CA LYS A 375 17.53 12.35 6.01
C LYS A 375 17.59 11.05 6.82
N LYS A 376 18.21 11.09 8.01
CA LYS A 376 18.20 9.96 8.96
C LYS A 376 16.81 9.74 9.54
N ASP A 377 16.06 10.80 9.80
CA ASP A 377 14.71 10.70 10.36
C ASP A 377 13.74 10.03 9.37
N LEU A 378 13.95 10.18 8.06
CA LEU A 378 13.24 9.41 7.03
C LEU A 378 13.56 7.91 7.08
N LEU A 379 14.83 7.53 7.28
CA LEU A 379 15.21 6.14 7.50
C LEU A 379 14.53 5.57 8.75
N GLN A 380 14.49 6.35 9.84
CA GLN A 380 13.81 5.93 11.07
C GLN A 380 12.30 5.78 10.88
N LEU A 381 11.68 6.65 10.08
CA LEU A 381 10.26 6.53 9.74
C LEU A 381 9.99 5.25 8.94
N ALA A 382 10.81 4.96 7.93
CA ALA A 382 10.72 3.73 7.16
C ALA A 382 10.91 2.48 8.05
N HIS A 383 11.91 2.50 8.93
CA HIS A 383 12.17 1.42 9.90
C HIS A 383 10.97 1.18 10.84
N LYS A 384 10.35 2.23 11.37
CA LYS A 384 9.15 2.10 12.22
C LYS A 384 7.98 1.45 11.46
N ASN A 385 7.79 1.81 10.19
CA ASN A 385 6.74 1.21 9.37
C ASN A 385 7.07 -0.25 9.03
N ALA A 386 8.33 -0.58 8.74
CA ALA A 386 8.79 -1.95 8.50
C ALA A 386 8.52 -2.86 9.71
N LEU A 387 8.83 -2.39 10.92
CA LEU A 387 8.55 -3.12 12.17
C LEU A 387 7.05 -3.37 12.38
N GLU A 388 6.20 -2.38 12.09
CA GLU A 388 4.75 -2.54 12.25
C GLU A 388 4.18 -3.54 11.25
N ILE A 389 4.66 -3.52 10.00
CA ILE A 389 4.32 -4.53 8.99
C ILE A 389 4.72 -5.93 9.50
N GLY A 390 5.93 -6.07 10.04
CA GLY A 390 6.41 -7.35 10.59
C GLY A 390 5.58 -7.87 11.76
N ARG A 391 5.14 -6.96 12.63
CA ARG A 391 4.24 -7.28 13.75
C ARG A 391 2.89 -7.81 13.25
N LEU A 392 2.29 -7.14 12.26
CA LEU A 392 1.01 -7.55 11.66
C LEU A 392 1.11 -8.93 10.99
N HIS A 393 2.19 -9.18 10.25
CA HIS A 393 2.43 -10.48 9.62
C HIS A 393 2.66 -11.61 10.63
N THR A 394 3.43 -11.35 11.70
CA THR A 394 3.74 -12.39 12.71
C THR A 394 2.49 -12.86 13.47
N GLN A 395 1.55 -11.96 13.76
CA GLN A 395 0.33 -12.29 14.52
C GLN A 395 -0.71 -13.07 13.70
N GLN A 396 -0.62 -13.05 12.36
CA GLN A 396 -1.54 -13.75 11.46
C GLN A 396 -1.09 -15.18 11.10
N ASN A 397 0.16 -15.54 11.42
CA ASN A 397 0.88 -16.69 10.85
C ASN A 397 0.53 -18.09 11.43
N ASN A 398 -0.70 -18.57 11.19
CA ASN A 398 -0.95 -20.03 11.15
C ASN A 398 -0.42 -20.66 9.85
N THR A 399 -0.31 -19.87 8.77
CA THR A 399 0.10 -20.36 7.45
C THR A 399 1.60 -20.66 7.38
N PHE A 400 2.46 -19.84 7.99
CA PHE A 400 3.91 -20.09 8.03
C PHE A 400 4.26 -21.49 8.54
N SER A 401 3.72 -21.87 9.71
CA SER A 401 3.95 -23.21 10.28
C SER A 401 3.44 -24.33 9.36
N THR A 402 2.36 -24.07 8.61
CA THR A 402 1.82 -24.99 7.61
C THR A 402 2.76 -25.11 6.40
N LEU A 403 3.33 -24.02 5.90
CA LEU A 403 4.29 -24.03 4.78
C LEU A 403 5.60 -24.73 5.15
N VAL A 404 6.11 -24.52 6.36
CA VAL A 404 7.26 -25.27 6.91
C VAL A 404 6.94 -26.76 6.95
N SER A 405 5.77 -27.12 7.48
CA SER A 405 5.34 -28.53 7.54
C SER A 405 5.11 -29.15 6.15
N ILE A 406 4.77 -28.36 5.13
CA ILE A 406 4.68 -28.79 3.72
C ILE A 406 6.07 -29.02 3.14
N LYS A 407 7.02 -28.10 3.37
CA LYS A 407 8.43 -28.24 2.97
C LYS A 407 8.99 -29.56 3.50
N GLU A 408 8.84 -29.81 4.81
CA GLU A 408 9.33 -31.02 5.45
C GLU A 408 8.65 -32.27 4.92
N LEU A 409 7.31 -32.27 4.81
CA LEU A 409 6.56 -33.42 4.30
C LEU A 409 6.97 -33.80 2.88
N CYS A 410 7.10 -32.80 2.00
CA CYS A 410 7.35 -33.03 0.58
C CYS A 410 8.84 -33.02 0.22
N ALA A 411 9.72 -32.79 1.20
CA ALA A 411 11.17 -32.62 1.04
C ALA A 411 11.53 -31.53 0.00
N LEU A 412 10.86 -30.38 0.07
CA LEU A 412 11.14 -29.24 -0.82
C LEU A 412 12.47 -28.58 -0.45
N SER A 413 13.20 -28.08 -1.45
CA SER A 413 14.45 -27.35 -1.24
C SER A 413 14.27 -26.06 -0.42
N GLN A 414 13.17 -25.35 -0.64
CA GLN A 414 12.82 -24.08 0.00
C GLN A 414 11.39 -24.06 0.53
N ILE A 415 11.08 -23.11 1.41
CA ILE A 415 9.70 -22.89 1.88
C ILE A 415 8.92 -22.20 0.75
N PRO A 416 7.75 -22.72 0.35
CA PRO A 416 7.04 -22.21 -0.81
C PRO A 416 6.19 -20.98 -0.46
N TYR A 417 6.82 -19.81 -0.28
CA TYR A 417 6.11 -18.54 0.01
C TYR A 417 5.34 -17.98 -1.18
N SER A 418 5.74 -18.35 -2.39
CA SER A 418 5.07 -18.03 -3.64
C SER A 418 4.65 -19.32 -4.34
N ILE A 419 3.35 -19.51 -4.48
CA ILE A 419 2.72 -20.71 -5.05
C ILE A 419 1.84 -20.29 -6.22
N GLU A 420 2.12 -20.84 -7.41
CA GLU A 420 1.22 -20.74 -8.56
C GLU A 420 0.41 -22.02 -8.68
N VAL A 421 -0.92 -21.88 -8.81
CA VAL A 421 -1.81 -23.04 -8.91
C VAL A 421 -2.53 -23.04 -10.24
N PHE A 422 -2.52 -24.20 -10.90
CA PHE A 422 -3.00 -24.38 -12.26
C PHE A 422 -4.16 -25.38 -12.32
N ASP A 423 -5.23 -24.99 -13.03
CA ASP A 423 -6.37 -25.86 -13.34
C ASP A 423 -6.73 -25.75 -14.82
N THR A 424 -6.99 -26.88 -15.46
CA THR A 424 -7.53 -26.98 -16.81
C THR A 424 -8.94 -27.53 -16.70
N SER A 425 -9.94 -26.65 -16.71
CA SER A 425 -11.33 -27.09 -16.57
C SER A 425 -11.94 -27.46 -17.93
N HIS A 426 -12.11 -28.76 -18.18
CA HIS A 426 -12.96 -29.25 -19.26
C HIS A 426 -14.44 -29.07 -18.88
N HIS A 427 -15.08 -28.04 -19.43
CA HIS A 427 -16.53 -28.05 -19.58
C HIS A 427 -16.81 -28.57 -20.99
N SER A 428 -17.68 -29.57 -21.14
CA SER A 428 -18.07 -30.15 -22.43
C SER A 428 -18.60 -29.04 -23.38
N GLY A 429 -17.72 -28.51 -24.24
CA GLY A 429 -18.00 -27.39 -25.15
C GLY A 429 -16.71 -26.67 -25.59
N THR A 430 -16.71 -26.11 -26.79
CA THR A 430 -15.56 -25.66 -27.60
C THR A 430 -14.70 -24.50 -27.06
N HIS A 431 -14.77 -24.19 -25.77
CA HIS A 431 -13.98 -23.14 -25.14
C HIS A 431 -13.11 -23.70 -24.02
N ASN A 432 -11.90 -24.12 -24.35
CA ASN A 432 -10.94 -24.62 -23.38
C ASN A 432 -10.23 -23.44 -22.71
N VAL A 433 -10.38 -23.31 -21.40
CA VAL A 433 -9.78 -22.22 -20.63
C VAL A 433 -9.02 -22.80 -19.45
N GLY A 434 -7.76 -22.42 -19.32
CA GLY A 434 -6.92 -22.67 -18.15
C GLY A 434 -6.99 -21.52 -17.17
N GLY A 435 -7.08 -21.84 -15.88
CA GLY A 435 -6.97 -20.89 -14.78
C GLY A 435 -5.61 -21.00 -14.11
N MET A 436 -5.01 -19.85 -13.82
CA MET A 436 -3.83 -19.74 -12.96
C MET A 436 -4.09 -18.70 -11.88
N ILE A 437 -3.89 -19.09 -10.62
CA ILE A 437 -3.90 -18.18 -9.47
C ILE A 437 -2.51 -18.08 -8.87
N VAL A 438 -2.29 -17.03 -8.10
CA VAL A 438 -1.04 -16.83 -7.36
C VAL A 438 -1.39 -16.63 -5.89
N TYR A 439 -0.73 -17.39 -5.03
CA TYR A 439 -0.75 -17.23 -3.59
C TYR A 439 0.65 -16.85 -3.12
N GLU A 440 0.79 -15.70 -2.48
CA GLU A 440 2.08 -15.15 -2.09
C GLU A 440 1.94 -14.45 -0.73
N ASN A 441 2.88 -14.69 0.18
CA ASN A 441 2.96 -13.98 1.47
C ASN A 441 1.64 -13.98 2.28
N ASP A 442 1.02 -15.16 2.38
CA ASP A 442 -0.25 -15.43 3.08
C ASP A 442 -1.54 -14.88 2.40
N ASP A 443 -1.46 -14.31 1.18
CA ASP A 443 -2.63 -13.79 0.47
C ASP A 443 -2.73 -14.22 -1.00
N PHE A 444 -3.93 -14.13 -1.55
CA PHE A 444 -4.21 -14.39 -2.97
C PHE A 444 -3.97 -13.12 -3.79
N ILE A 445 -2.97 -13.15 -4.67
CA ILE A 445 -2.58 -11.98 -5.47
C ILE A 445 -3.41 -11.92 -6.75
N ARG A 446 -4.64 -11.39 -6.65
CA ARG A 446 -5.61 -11.34 -7.76
C ARG A 446 -5.11 -10.62 -8.99
N SER A 447 -4.31 -9.57 -8.84
CA SER A 447 -3.68 -8.85 -9.95
C SER A 447 -2.74 -9.73 -10.78
N LYS A 448 -2.18 -10.79 -10.18
CA LYS A 448 -1.33 -11.79 -10.84
C LYS A 448 -2.11 -13.00 -11.38
N TYR A 449 -3.43 -13.09 -11.17
CA TYR A 449 -4.22 -14.17 -11.75
C TYR A 449 -4.21 -14.09 -13.28
N ARG A 450 -4.15 -15.24 -13.94
CA ARG A 450 -4.15 -15.32 -15.41
C ARG A 450 -5.15 -16.35 -15.89
N ARG A 451 -5.72 -16.06 -17.04
CA ARG A 451 -6.57 -16.97 -17.80
C ARG A 451 -5.90 -17.22 -19.12
N TYR A 452 -5.84 -18.48 -19.50
CA TYR A 452 -5.27 -18.91 -20.76
C TYR A 452 -6.41 -19.40 -21.64
N GLU A 453 -6.58 -18.77 -22.80
CA GLU A 453 -7.38 -19.36 -23.87
C GLU A 453 -6.54 -20.46 -24.52
N LEU A 454 -7.03 -21.69 -24.42
CA LEU A 454 -6.33 -22.90 -24.85
C LEU A 454 -6.94 -23.38 -26.15
N HIS A 455 -6.08 -23.77 -27.09
CA HIS A 455 -6.51 -24.18 -28.44
C HIS A 455 -6.46 -25.69 -28.65
N THR A 456 -5.78 -26.40 -27.75
CA THR A 456 -5.64 -27.86 -27.78
C THR A 456 -6.89 -28.56 -27.23
N SER A 457 -7.17 -29.78 -27.71
CA SER A 457 -8.43 -30.50 -27.48
C SER A 457 -8.41 -31.41 -26.24
N ASP A 458 -7.26 -31.97 -25.88
CA ASP A 458 -7.09 -32.89 -24.73
C ASP A 458 -6.50 -32.19 -23.50
N GLU A 459 -6.86 -32.66 -22.30
CA GLU A 459 -6.43 -32.10 -21.01
C GLU A 459 -4.90 -32.05 -20.84
N TYR A 460 -4.20 -33.06 -21.36
CA TYR A 460 -2.74 -33.15 -21.23
C TYR A 460 -2.04 -32.07 -22.07
N SER A 461 -2.42 -31.92 -23.35
CA SER A 461 -1.88 -30.87 -24.21
C SER A 461 -2.26 -29.46 -23.75
N GLN A 462 -3.45 -29.31 -23.17
CA GLN A 462 -3.91 -28.05 -22.56
C GLN A 462 -3.03 -27.62 -21.39
N MET A 463 -2.71 -28.56 -20.49
CA MET A 463 -1.81 -28.30 -19.38
C MET A 463 -0.40 -27.97 -19.90
N HIS A 464 0.09 -28.68 -20.91
CA HIS A 464 1.38 -28.38 -21.55
C HIS A 464 1.41 -26.96 -22.13
N GLU A 465 0.41 -26.58 -22.91
CA GLU A 465 0.29 -25.24 -23.51
C GLU A 465 0.29 -24.14 -22.45
N MET A 466 -0.45 -24.34 -21.35
CA MET A 466 -0.54 -23.38 -20.25
C MET A 466 0.78 -23.23 -19.50
N LEU A 467 1.40 -24.35 -19.09
CA LEU A 467 2.66 -24.34 -18.34
C LEU A 467 3.83 -23.82 -19.18
N LEU A 468 3.88 -24.17 -20.48
CA LEU A 468 4.91 -23.70 -21.39
C LEU A 468 4.83 -22.18 -21.58
N ARG A 469 3.63 -21.63 -21.82
CA ARG A 469 3.41 -20.17 -21.91
C ARG A 469 3.83 -19.46 -20.63
N ARG A 470 3.53 -20.04 -19.46
CA ARG A 470 3.98 -19.48 -18.18
C ARG A 470 5.50 -19.52 -18.05
N ALA A 471 6.15 -20.64 -18.36
CA ALA A 471 7.60 -20.79 -18.29
C ALA A 471 8.33 -19.80 -19.20
N GLN A 472 7.83 -19.59 -20.43
CA GLN A 472 8.38 -18.61 -21.38
C GLN A 472 8.27 -17.16 -20.88
N SER A 473 7.40 -16.86 -19.92
CA SER A 473 7.23 -15.51 -19.38
C SER A 473 8.18 -15.16 -18.24
N PHE A 474 9.05 -16.10 -17.81
CA PHE A 474 9.91 -15.93 -16.62
C PHE A 474 10.86 -14.73 -16.66
N ASP A 475 11.28 -14.28 -17.85
CA ASP A 475 12.12 -13.08 -18.01
C ASP A 475 11.41 -11.79 -17.55
N SER A 476 10.10 -11.74 -17.76
CA SER A 476 9.24 -10.59 -17.44
C SER A 476 8.52 -10.73 -16.11
N ASN A 477 8.18 -11.95 -15.73
CA ASN A 477 7.47 -12.28 -14.50
C ASN A 477 8.16 -13.47 -13.83
N PRO A 478 8.96 -13.24 -12.76
CA PRO A 478 9.86 -14.24 -12.20
C PRO A 478 9.13 -15.53 -11.78
N PRO A 479 9.84 -16.66 -11.76
CA PRO A 479 9.25 -17.94 -11.37
C PRO A 479 8.84 -17.95 -9.88
N PRO A 480 7.77 -18.70 -9.52
CA PRO A 480 7.41 -18.90 -8.11
C PRO A 480 8.32 -19.92 -7.44
N ALA A 481 8.17 -20.10 -6.13
CA ALA A 481 8.87 -21.15 -5.40
C ALA A 481 8.27 -22.54 -5.67
N LEU A 482 6.95 -22.61 -5.93
CA LEU A 482 6.21 -23.85 -6.12
C LEU A 482 5.12 -23.72 -7.19
N TRP A 483 5.04 -24.72 -8.06
CA TRP A 483 3.86 -25.00 -8.88
C TRP A 483 3.01 -26.09 -8.24
N LEU A 484 1.72 -25.80 -8.04
CA LEU A 484 0.70 -26.76 -7.61
C LEU A 484 -0.25 -27.07 -8.77
N LEU A 485 -0.31 -28.32 -9.18
CA LEU A 485 -1.11 -28.76 -10.33
C LEU A 485 -2.35 -29.53 -9.85
N ASP A 486 -3.52 -29.25 -10.44
CA ASP A 486 -4.69 -30.14 -10.30
C ASP A 486 -4.50 -31.35 -11.23
N GLY A 487 -3.99 -32.46 -10.69
CA GLY A 487 -3.58 -33.59 -11.52
C GLY A 487 -2.75 -34.65 -10.82
N GLY A 488 -2.24 -35.59 -11.62
CA GLY A 488 -1.46 -36.74 -11.18
C GLY A 488 0.02 -36.65 -11.55
N ARG A 489 0.68 -37.81 -11.55
CA ARG A 489 2.13 -37.94 -11.81
C ARG A 489 2.51 -37.48 -13.23
N ALA A 490 1.63 -37.66 -14.21
CA ALA A 490 1.87 -37.26 -15.60
C ALA A 490 2.05 -35.74 -15.72
N GLN A 491 1.25 -34.95 -15.00
CA GLN A 491 1.36 -33.49 -14.97
C GLN A 491 2.63 -33.02 -14.25
N ILE A 492 3.06 -33.73 -13.18
CA ILE A 492 4.33 -33.42 -12.50
C ILE A 492 5.50 -33.58 -13.47
N ASN A 493 5.59 -34.72 -14.17
CA ASN A 493 6.70 -34.98 -15.09
C ASN A 493 6.71 -33.95 -16.23
N LEU A 494 5.54 -33.64 -16.79
CA LEU A 494 5.36 -32.60 -17.80
C LEU A 494 5.90 -31.23 -17.34
N ALA A 495 5.52 -30.81 -16.13
CA ALA A 495 5.99 -29.55 -15.55
C ALA A 495 7.51 -29.54 -15.33
N LEU A 496 8.07 -30.65 -14.82
CA LEU A 496 9.51 -30.78 -14.60
C LEU A 496 10.29 -30.71 -15.92
N ASP A 497 9.79 -31.33 -17.00
CA ASP A 497 10.42 -31.29 -18.31
C ASP A 497 10.41 -29.87 -18.89
N ILE A 498 9.29 -29.15 -18.77
CA ILE A 498 9.18 -27.75 -19.19
C ILE A 498 10.13 -26.87 -18.39
N LEU A 499 10.13 -26.98 -17.06
CA LEU A 499 11.00 -26.18 -16.19
C LEU A 499 12.48 -26.42 -16.46
N LYS A 500 12.86 -27.68 -16.74
CA LYS A 500 14.21 -28.03 -17.15
C LYS A 500 14.58 -27.41 -18.50
N SER A 501 13.65 -27.32 -19.45
CA SER A 501 13.90 -26.72 -20.76
C SER A 501 14.19 -25.21 -20.70
N VAL A 502 13.64 -24.50 -19.71
CA VAL A 502 13.88 -23.07 -19.48
C VAL A 502 14.94 -22.79 -18.40
N GLY A 503 15.51 -23.83 -17.79
CA GLY A 503 16.53 -23.69 -16.75
C GLY A 503 16.02 -23.09 -15.43
N ALA A 504 14.71 -23.21 -15.13
CA ALA A 504 14.12 -22.64 -13.93
C ALA A 504 14.07 -23.66 -12.77
N ASN A 505 14.48 -23.22 -11.58
CA ASN A 505 14.44 -24.04 -10.36
C ASN A 505 13.12 -23.79 -9.60
N VAL A 506 12.06 -24.50 -9.99
CA VAL A 506 10.74 -24.41 -9.37
C VAL A 506 10.32 -25.80 -8.87
N GLU A 507 9.88 -25.87 -7.62
CA GLU A 507 9.35 -27.11 -7.06
C GLU A 507 7.98 -27.43 -7.67
N VAL A 508 7.62 -28.72 -7.78
CA VAL A 508 6.33 -29.14 -8.35
C VAL A 508 5.62 -30.12 -7.45
N LEU A 509 4.38 -29.78 -7.09
CA LEU A 509 3.43 -30.66 -6.40
C LEU A 509 2.17 -30.84 -7.24
N ALA A 510 1.49 -31.96 -7.08
CA ALA A 510 0.17 -32.16 -7.64
C ALA A 510 -0.82 -32.66 -6.59
N ILE A 511 -2.06 -32.18 -6.69
CA ILE A 511 -3.17 -32.60 -5.86
C ILE A 511 -4.26 -33.16 -6.76
N ALA A 512 -4.76 -34.36 -6.45
CA ALA A 512 -5.85 -34.98 -7.22
C ALA A 512 -6.95 -35.50 -6.28
N LYS A 513 -8.19 -35.43 -6.77
CA LYS A 513 -9.32 -36.09 -6.13
C LYS A 513 -9.14 -37.61 -6.14
N MET A 514 -9.28 -38.24 -4.98
CA MET A 514 -9.34 -39.71 -4.92
C MET A 514 -10.68 -40.18 -5.49
N LYS A 515 -10.65 -40.96 -6.58
CA LYS A 515 -11.83 -41.61 -7.15
C LYS A 515 -12.24 -42.77 -6.23
N HIS A 516 -13.11 -42.52 -5.25
CA HIS A 516 -13.89 -43.59 -4.63
C HIS A 516 -15.18 -43.81 -5.44
N ASN A 517 -15.54 -45.08 -5.66
CA ASN A 517 -16.70 -45.53 -6.42
C ASN A 517 -17.96 -44.66 -6.19
N ALA A 518 -18.34 -43.94 -7.25
CA ALA A 518 -19.58 -43.28 -7.67
C ALA A 518 -20.73 -42.87 -6.70
N LYS A 519 -20.81 -43.21 -5.41
CA LYS A 519 -22.03 -42.93 -4.62
C LYS A 519 -21.87 -42.53 -3.13
N ALA A 520 -20.66 -42.37 -2.60
CA ALA A 520 -20.50 -42.05 -1.18
C ALA A 520 -20.28 -40.55 -0.88
N TYR A 521 -21.33 -39.94 -0.31
CA TYR A 521 -21.33 -38.75 0.57
C TYR A 521 -20.50 -37.52 0.16
N ARG A 522 -21.06 -36.69 -0.74
CA ARG A 522 -20.75 -35.25 -0.84
C ARG A 522 -21.37 -34.44 0.32
N ALA A 523 -21.11 -34.84 1.56
CA ALA A 523 -21.42 -34.01 2.72
C ALA A 523 -20.11 -33.49 3.32
N LYS A 524 -19.89 -32.18 3.16
CA LYS A 524 -19.00 -31.30 3.94
C LYS A 524 -17.90 -32.01 4.77
N GLY A 525 -16.68 -32.13 4.21
CA GLY A 525 -15.45 -32.21 5.03
C GLY A 525 -14.54 -33.42 4.86
N ASN A 526 -14.96 -34.51 4.19
CA ASN A 526 -14.16 -35.75 4.11
C ASN A 526 -13.63 -36.04 2.69
N ALA A 527 -12.98 -35.06 2.06
CA ALA A 527 -12.29 -35.29 0.79
C ALA A 527 -10.88 -35.85 1.06
N PHE A 528 -10.68 -37.14 0.77
CA PHE A 528 -9.37 -37.75 0.71
C PHE A 528 -8.73 -37.35 -0.61
N ASP A 529 -7.97 -36.26 -0.64
CA ASP A 529 -7.19 -35.92 -1.82
C ASP A 529 -5.78 -36.53 -1.70
N ILE A 530 -5.23 -36.92 -2.83
CA ILE A 530 -3.89 -37.49 -2.91
C ILE A 530 -2.93 -36.38 -3.28
N LEU A 531 -1.94 -36.13 -2.41
CA LEU A 531 -0.85 -35.20 -2.66
C LEU A 531 0.33 -35.97 -3.25
N ARG A 532 0.94 -35.45 -4.31
CA ARG A 532 2.09 -36.07 -4.98
C ARG A 532 3.22 -35.06 -5.08
N SER A 533 4.43 -35.51 -4.75
CA SER A 533 5.68 -34.84 -5.10
C SER A 533 6.39 -35.61 -6.22
N LYS A 534 7.56 -35.12 -6.64
CA LYS A 534 8.43 -35.82 -7.62
C LYS A 534 8.68 -37.28 -7.24
N ASN A 535 8.93 -37.55 -5.96
CA ASN A 535 9.39 -38.86 -5.50
C ASN A 535 8.36 -39.63 -4.68
N ALA A 536 7.35 -38.96 -4.10
CA ALA A 536 6.44 -39.59 -3.14
C ALA A 536 4.96 -39.31 -3.43
N GLU A 537 4.09 -40.16 -2.87
CA GLU A 537 2.64 -39.98 -2.83
C GLU A 537 2.18 -40.02 -1.37
N PHE A 538 1.41 -39.02 -0.96
CA PHE A 538 0.98 -38.82 0.41
C PHE A 538 -0.56 -38.89 0.51
N LYS A 539 -1.03 -39.76 1.40
CA LYS A 539 -2.45 -39.89 1.75
C LYS A 539 -2.66 -39.28 3.13
N LEU A 540 -2.99 -37.99 3.16
CA LEU A 540 -3.21 -37.26 4.39
C LEU A 540 -4.66 -37.42 4.89
N LYS A 541 -4.86 -37.30 6.20
CA LYS A 541 -6.21 -37.31 6.78
C LYS A 541 -6.94 -36.00 6.41
N PRO A 542 -8.28 -35.98 6.27
CA PRO A 542 -9.03 -34.76 5.94
C PRO A 542 -8.85 -33.60 6.94
N ASN A 543 -8.51 -33.89 8.20
CA ASN A 543 -8.22 -32.88 9.23
C ASN A 543 -6.77 -32.35 9.21
N ASP A 544 -5.91 -32.83 8.30
CA ASP A 544 -4.54 -32.36 8.18
C ASP A 544 -4.52 -30.93 7.61
N LYS A 545 -3.95 -29.98 8.37
CA LYS A 545 -3.90 -28.56 7.98
C LYS A 545 -3.17 -28.34 6.65
N ARG A 546 -2.15 -29.17 6.33
CA ARG A 546 -1.39 -29.07 5.07
C ARG A 546 -2.27 -29.44 3.88
N LEU A 547 -3.05 -30.51 4.03
CA LEU A 547 -4.01 -30.93 3.01
C LEU A 547 -5.08 -29.86 2.79
N GLN A 548 -5.69 -29.36 3.87
CA GLN A 548 -6.72 -28.33 3.81
C GLN A 548 -6.20 -27.03 3.15
N PHE A 549 -4.96 -26.66 3.42
CA PHE A 549 -4.32 -25.51 2.78
C PHE A 549 -4.17 -25.70 1.27
N LEU A 550 -3.60 -26.82 0.82
CA LEU A 550 -3.46 -27.09 -0.62
C LEU A 550 -4.81 -27.26 -1.33
N GLN A 551 -5.81 -27.84 -0.66
CA GLN A 551 -7.19 -27.92 -1.14
C GLN A 551 -7.81 -26.52 -1.32
N LYS A 552 -7.61 -25.62 -0.36
CA LYS A 552 -8.06 -24.23 -0.47
C LYS A 552 -7.49 -23.55 -1.72
N LEU A 553 -6.19 -23.76 -2.02
CA LEU A 553 -5.58 -23.18 -3.21
C LEU A 553 -6.16 -23.81 -4.50
N ARG A 554 -6.32 -25.13 -4.55
CA ARG A 554 -6.95 -25.83 -5.69
C ARG A 554 -8.39 -25.34 -5.93
N ASP A 555 -9.19 -25.28 -4.87
CA ASP A 555 -10.59 -24.92 -4.98
C ASP A 555 -10.76 -23.46 -5.45
N GLU A 556 -9.84 -22.56 -5.11
CA GLU A 556 -9.81 -21.18 -5.59
C GLU A 556 -9.49 -21.07 -7.10
N VAL A 557 -8.51 -21.82 -7.62
CA VAL A 557 -8.24 -21.82 -9.07
C VAL A 557 -9.40 -22.43 -9.84
N HIS A 558 -10.01 -23.48 -9.31
CA HIS A 558 -11.18 -24.12 -9.90
C HIS A 558 -12.37 -23.15 -9.95
N ARG A 559 -12.62 -22.42 -8.86
CA ARG A 559 -13.62 -21.35 -8.80
C ARG A 559 -13.32 -20.27 -9.85
N TYR A 560 -12.05 -19.86 -9.96
CA TYR A 560 -11.62 -18.80 -10.89
C TYR A 560 -11.83 -19.19 -12.36
N ALA A 561 -11.51 -20.44 -12.73
CA ALA A 561 -11.73 -20.99 -14.06
C ALA A 561 -13.24 -21.15 -14.38
N ILE A 562 -14.02 -21.78 -13.49
CA ILE A 562 -15.47 -21.98 -13.68
C ILE A 562 -16.21 -20.64 -13.84
N THR A 563 -15.86 -19.63 -13.04
CA THR A 563 -16.52 -18.32 -13.10
C THR A 563 -16.36 -17.69 -14.48
N TYR A 564 -15.22 -17.91 -15.14
CA TYR A 564 -14.98 -17.40 -16.49
C TYR A 564 -15.80 -18.13 -17.55
N HIS A 565 -15.88 -19.47 -17.49
CA HIS A 565 -16.73 -20.23 -18.40
C HIS A 565 -18.18 -19.75 -18.34
N ARG A 566 -18.70 -19.50 -17.12
CA ARG A 566 -20.05 -18.96 -16.93
C ARG A 566 -20.21 -17.57 -17.55
N TYR A 567 -19.23 -16.68 -17.36
CA TYR A 567 -19.22 -15.34 -17.95
C TYR A 567 -19.18 -15.39 -19.49
N LYS A 568 -18.30 -16.20 -20.09
CA LYS A 568 -18.17 -16.35 -21.55
C LYS A 568 -19.46 -16.91 -22.16
N LYS A 569 -20.05 -17.94 -21.53
CA LYS A 569 -21.34 -18.52 -21.94
C LYS A 569 -22.47 -17.48 -21.90
N GLN A 570 -22.53 -16.64 -20.86
CA GLN A 570 -23.53 -15.58 -20.76
C GLN A 570 -23.34 -14.50 -21.84
N LYS A 571 -22.10 -14.11 -22.13
CA LYS A 571 -21.78 -13.15 -23.19
C LYS A 571 -22.15 -13.67 -24.58
N ASP A 572 -21.90 -14.95 -24.84
CA ASP A 572 -22.27 -15.58 -26.12
C ASP A 572 -23.79 -15.69 -26.29
N ILE A 573 -24.53 -15.97 -25.20
CA ILE A 573 -26.01 -15.93 -25.21
C ILE A 573 -26.50 -14.51 -25.56
N GLN A 574 -25.92 -13.47 -24.95
CA GLN A 574 -26.30 -12.08 -25.24
C GLN A 574 -26.01 -11.70 -26.69
N LYS A 575 -24.83 -12.06 -27.22
CA LYS A 575 -24.48 -11.82 -28.63
C LYS A 575 -25.42 -12.56 -29.59
N ALA A 576 -25.76 -13.82 -29.28
CA ALA A 576 -26.69 -14.62 -30.08
C ALA A 576 -28.11 -14.02 -30.10
N GLN A 577 -28.56 -13.45 -28.98
CA GLN A 577 -29.85 -12.74 -28.91
C GLN A 577 -29.88 -11.45 -29.74
N MET A 578 -28.75 -10.76 -29.87
CA MET A 578 -28.62 -9.53 -30.68
C MET A 578 -28.50 -9.80 -32.18
N MET A 579 -28.45 -11.06 -32.62
CA MET A 579 -28.22 -11.44 -34.02
C MET A 579 -29.46 -11.26 -34.94
N GLY A 580 -30.56 -10.71 -34.43
CA GLY A 580 -31.75 -10.34 -35.21
C GLY A 580 -32.58 -11.50 -35.76
N LYS A 581 -32.19 -12.76 -35.48
CA LYS A 581 -32.98 -13.96 -35.79
C LYS A 581 -33.93 -14.25 -34.62
N ASN A 582 -35.21 -14.48 -34.89
CA ASN A 582 -36.26 -14.76 -33.88
C ASN A 582 -36.10 -16.15 -33.23
N TYR A 583 -34.97 -16.41 -32.58
CA TYR A 583 -34.75 -17.63 -31.80
C TYR A 583 -35.16 -17.42 -30.35
N THR A 584 -35.88 -18.40 -29.78
CA THR A 584 -36.18 -18.39 -28.35
C THR A 584 -34.94 -18.63 -27.51
N GLN A 585 -34.96 -18.24 -26.23
CA GLN A 585 -33.83 -18.47 -25.31
C GLN A 585 -33.43 -19.95 -25.20
N ALA A 586 -34.40 -20.87 -25.31
CA ALA A 586 -34.16 -22.31 -25.34
C ALA A 586 -33.44 -22.78 -26.62
N GLN A 587 -33.81 -22.21 -27.79
CA GLN A 587 -33.16 -22.49 -29.07
C GLN A 587 -31.72 -21.95 -29.09
N ILE A 588 -31.50 -20.73 -28.59
CA ILE A 588 -30.16 -20.13 -28.47
C ILE A 588 -29.26 -20.98 -27.57
N LYS A 589 -29.79 -21.41 -26.41
CA LYS A 589 -29.04 -22.30 -25.50
C LYS A 589 -28.67 -23.61 -26.19
N LYS A 590 -29.60 -24.24 -26.90
CA LYS A 590 -29.38 -25.49 -27.63
C LYS A 590 -28.35 -25.34 -28.77
N LEU A 591 -28.40 -24.23 -29.49
CA LEU A 591 -27.44 -23.91 -30.54
C LEU A 591 -26.05 -23.66 -29.95
N LEU A 592 -25.94 -22.88 -28.88
CA LEU A 592 -24.65 -22.64 -28.21
C LEU A 592 -24.12 -23.89 -27.50
N ASP A 593 -24.96 -24.80 -27.01
CA ASP A 593 -24.51 -26.08 -26.46
C ASP A 593 -23.95 -27.01 -27.56
N TYR A 594 -24.42 -26.89 -28.82
CA TYR A 594 -23.93 -27.67 -29.96
C TYR A 594 -22.70 -27.05 -30.65
N PHE A 595 -22.76 -25.76 -30.98
CA PHE A 595 -21.68 -25.02 -31.66
C PHE A 595 -20.61 -24.51 -30.69
N GLY A 596 -20.92 -24.48 -29.40
CA GLY A 596 -20.04 -24.13 -28.27
C GLY A 596 -19.65 -22.66 -28.14
N SER A 597 -19.62 -21.87 -29.23
CA SER A 597 -19.35 -20.44 -29.23
C SER A 597 -20.27 -19.62 -30.13
N PHE A 598 -20.39 -18.32 -29.84
CA PHE A 598 -21.10 -17.39 -30.73
C PHE A 598 -20.43 -17.27 -32.11
N GLU A 599 -19.11 -17.29 -32.18
CA GLU A 599 -18.38 -17.15 -33.45
C GLU A 599 -18.60 -18.36 -34.35
N SER A 600 -18.55 -19.57 -33.78
CA SER A 600 -18.85 -20.83 -34.47
C SER A 600 -20.32 -20.88 -34.93
N LEU A 601 -21.24 -20.35 -34.11
CA LEU A 601 -22.65 -20.21 -34.49
C LEU A 601 -22.85 -19.21 -35.64
N LYS A 602 -22.09 -18.12 -35.67
CA LYS A 602 -22.16 -17.10 -36.73
C LYS A 602 -21.70 -17.65 -38.08
N THR A 603 -20.70 -18.54 -38.08
CA THR A 603 -20.15 -19.17 -39.29
C THR A 603 -20.93 -20.41 -39.75
N ALA A 604 -21.87 -20.91 -38.94
CA ALA A 604 -22.65 -22.11 -39.26
C ALA A 604 -23.65 -21.86 -40.40
N SER A 605 -23.82 -22.85 -41.28
CA SER A 605 -24.80 -22.77 -42.37
C SER A 605 -26.23 -22.86 -41.84
N GLN A 606 -27.20 -22.29 -42.59
CA GLN A 606 -28.61 -22.32 -42.19
C GLN A 606 -29.16 -23.76 -42.07
N GLU A 607 -28.66 -24.68 -42.89
CA GLU A 607 -28.99 -26.11 -42.83
C GLU A 607 -28.50 -26.76 -41.53
N GLN A 608 -27.26 -26.47 -41.12
CA GLN A 608 -26.70 -26.97 -39.86
C GLN A 608 -27.50 -26.44 -38.66
N ILE A 609 -27.83 -25.15 -38.64
CA ILE A 609 -28.64 -24.54 -37.57
C ILE A 609 -30.01 -25.22 -37.49
N ASN A 610 -30.68 -25.42 -38.62
CA ASN A 610 -31.98 -26.08 -38.67
C ASN A 610 -31.91 -27.55 -38.21
N SER A 611 -30.85 -28.28 -38.54
CA SER A 611 -30.63 -29.67 -38.12
C SER A 611 -30.48 -29.82 -36.60
N VAL A 612 -29.84 -28.84 -35.94
CA VAL A 612 -29.67 -28.84 -34.47
C VAL A 612 -30.98 -28.48 -33.77
N LEU A 613 -31.74 -27.53 -34.34
CA LEU A 613 -33.03 -27.15 -33.80
C LEU A 613 -34.08 -28.28 -33.91
N SER A 614 -34.06 -29.06 -34.99
CA SER A 614 -35.01 -30.15 -35.24
C SER A 614 -34.76 -31.44 -34.44
N ARG A 615 -33.55 -31.67 -33.92
CA ARG A 615 -33.24 -32.82 -33.05
C ARG A 615 -34.02 -32.75 -31.73
N LYS A 616 -35.07 -33.55 -31.51
CA LYS A 616 -35.72 -33.65 -30.18
C LYS A 616 -34.69 -34.11 -29.13
N ASN A 617 -34.69 -33.49 -27.95
CA ASN A 617 -33.85 -33.92 -26.82
C ASN A 617 -34.15 -35.38 -26.50
N ARG A 618 -33.15 -36.24 -26.56
CA ARG A 618 -33.24 -37.64 -26.12
C ARG A 618 -32.35 -37.79 -24.89
N SER A 619 -32.83 -37.33 -23.73
CA SER A 619 -32.32 -37.70 -22.41
C SER A 619 -33.10 -37.00 -21.29
N ASP A 620 -34.24 -37.59 -20.91
CA ASP A 620 -34.75 -37.67 -19.54
C ASP A 620 -35.26 -39.11 -19.38
N THR A 621 -34.32 -40.04 -19.23
CA THR A 621 -34.47 -41.40 -18.67
C THR A 621 -33.14 -41.80 -18.07
#